data_AF-A0A7W1UPC4-F1
#
_entry.id   AF-A0A7W1UPC4-F1
#
_cell.length_a   1.000
_cell.length_b   1.000
_cell.length_c   1.000
_cell.angle_alpha   90.00
_cell.angle_beta   90.00
_cell.angle_gamma   90.00
#
_symmetry.space_group_name_H-M   'P 1'
#
loop_
_entity.id
_entity.type
_entity.pdbx_description
1 polymer ?
#
loop_
_entity_poly.entity_id
_entity_poly.type
_entity_poly.pdbx_seq_one_letter_code
_entity_poly.pdbx_strand_id
1 'polypeptide(L)' 'MLIEKYEILDAFYMTVITVATVGFQEVHPLSNNGRLFTSFLIITSFGTFAYAVSSITKYIS' A
#
# COMPACT_ATOMS: atom_id res chain seq x y z
N MET A 1 -9.69 11.93 4.58
CA MET A 1 -10.57 12.52 5.63
C MET A 1 -10.12 12.32 7.09
N LEU A 2 -9.66 11.15 7.57
CA LEU A 2 -9.38 10.92 9.01
C LEU A 2 -7.93 11.18 9.49
N ILE A 3 -6.92 11.21 8.62
CA ILE A 3 -5.50 11.42 9.03
C ILE A 3 -4.87 12.62 8.31
N GLU A 4 -5.03 12.77 6.99
CA GLU A 4 -4.40 13.85 6.21
C GLU A 4 -5.41 14.81 5.54
N LYS A 5 -6.72 14.66 5.80
CA LYS A 5 -7.80 15.43 5.12
C LYS A 5 -7.79 15.43 3.57
N TYR A 6 -6.99 14.57 2.91
CA TYR A 6 -7.05 14.41 1.46
C TYR A 6 -8.43 13.92 0.97
N GLU A 7 -8.73 14.28 -0.28
CA GLU A 7 -9.85 13.70 -1.03
C GLU A 7 -9.72 12.17 -1.02
N ILE A 8 -10.84 11.48 -0.82
CA ILE A 8 -10.88 10.02 -0.67
C ILE A 8 -10.29 9.33 -1.90
N LEU A 9 -10.50 9.90 -3.08
CA LEU A 9 -9.99 9.38 -4.34
C LEU A 9 -8.45 9.46 -4.42
N ASP A 10 -7.85 10.56 -3.96
CA ASP A 10 -6.38 10.72 -3.96
C ASP A 10 -5.71 9.72 -3.00
N ALA A 11 -6.28 9.55 -1.80
CA ALA A 11 -5.77 8.59 -0.82
C ALA A 11 -5.92 7.14 -1.31
N PHE A 12 -7.04 6.83 -1.97
CA PHE A 12 -7.27 5.53 -2.59
C PHE A 12 -6.30 5.28 -3.73
N TYR A 13 -6.14 6.25 -4.64
CA TYR A 13 -5.22 6.16 -5.76
C TYR A 13 -3.78 5.97 -5.29
N MET A 14 -3.34 6.74 -4.29
CA MET A 14 -2.03 6.58 -3.66
C MET A 14 -1.83 5.17 -3.09
N THR A 15 -2.84 4.62 -2.41
CA THR A 15 -2.78 3.26 -1.87
C THR A 15 -2.63 2.22 -2.99
N VAL A 16 -3.39 2.36 -4.07
CA VAL A 16 -3.35 1.45 -5.21
C VAL A 16 -1.99 1.44 -5.89
N ILE A 17 -1.42 2.61 -6.22
CA ILE A 17 -0.10 2.67 -6.89
C ILE A 17 1.03 2.13 -6.02
N THR A 18 0.90 2.24 -4.70
CA THR A 18 1.86 1.71 -3.73
C THR A 18 1.77 0.19 -3.62
N VAL A 19 0.56 -0.36 -3.43
CA VAL A 19 0.35 -1.82 -3.32
C VAL A 19 0.65 -2.52 -4.65
N ALA A 20 0.34 -1.89 -5.78
CA ALA A 20 0.64 -2.40 -7.11
C ALA A 20 2.13 -2.26 -7.48
N THR A 21 2.97 -1.68 -6.62
CA THR A 21 4.41 -1.44 -6.84
C THR A 21 4.73 -0.55 -8.06
N VAL A 22 3.74 0.22 -8.55
CA VAL A 22 3.91 1.10 -9.70
C VAL A 22 4.73 2.35 -9.34
N GLY A 23 4.42 2.96 -8.19
CA GLY A 23 5.25 4.02 -7.61
C GLY A 23 5.34 5.33 -8.41
N PHE A 24 4.21 5.88 -8.86
CA PHE A 24 4.13 7.21 -9.54
C PHE A 24 4.36 8.42 -8.62
N GLN A 25 5.19 8.29 -7.58
CA GLN A 25 5.43 9.30 -6.54
C GLN A 25 4.19 9.66 -5.72
N GLU A 26 4.39 10.42 -4.64
CA GLU A 26 3.32 10.82 -3.72
C GLU A 26 2.36 11.82 -4.42
N VAL A 27 1.07 11.49 -4.52
CA VAL A 27 0.04 12.39 -5.08
C VAL A 27 -0.01 13.72 -4.31
N HIS A 28 0.16 13.64 -2.99
CA HIS A 28 0.36 14.77 -2.08
C HIS A 28 1.49 14.45 -1.11
N PRO A 29 2.29 15.44 -0.67
CA PRO A 29 3.37 15.23 0.27
C PRO A 29 2.85 14.67 1.60
N LEU A 30 3.25 13.46 1.96
CA LEU A 30 2.80 12.83 3.20
C LEU A 30 3.36 13.55 4.44
N SER A 31 2.54 13.75 5.48
CA SER A 31 3.06 14.11 6.80
C SER A 31 3.84 12.93 7.40
N ASN A 32 4.63 13.19 8.44
CA ASN A 32 5.39 12.13 9.13
C ASN A 32 4.51 10.96 9.61
N ASN A 33 3.28 11.25 10.05
CA ASN A 33 2.33 10.22 10.47
C ASN A 33 1.79 9.42 9.28
N GLY A 34 1.52 10.10 8.16
CA GLY A 34 1.12 9.45 6.90
C GLY A 34 2.21 8.51 6.37
N ARG A 35 3.48 8.94 6.39
CA ARG A 35 4.62 8.10 5.97
C ARG A 35 4.72 6.83 6.82
N LEU A 36 4.53 6.93 8.14
CA LEU A 36 4.58 5.78 9.04
C LEU A 36 3.46 4.78 8.74
N PHE A 37 2.24 5.27 8.52
CA PHE A 37 1.09 4.45 8.13
C PHE A 37 1.34 3.75 6.79
N THR A 38 1.77 4.48 5.77
CA THR A 38 2.04 3.93 4.43
C THR A 38 3.17 2.90 4.48
N SER A 39 4.20 3.12 5.29
CA SER A 39 5.28 2.15 5.50
C SER A 39 4.76 0.83 6.09
N PHE A 40 3.89 0.90 7.11
CA PHE A 40 3.25 -0.28 7.67
C PHE A 40 2.39 -1.01 6.63
N LEU A 41 1.60 -0.24 5.87
CA LEU A 41 0.73 -0.76 4.82
C LEU A 41 1.53 -1.53 3.76
N ILE A 42 2.67 -0.98 3.30
CA ILE A 42 3.58 -1.65 2.35
C ILE A 42 4.07 -2.98 2.91
N ILE A 43 4.60 -2.99 4.14
CA ILE A 43 5.15 -4.20 4.77
C ILE A 43 4.08 -5.29 4.87
N THR A 44 2.88 -4.95 5.36
CA THR A 44 1.78 -5.91 5.48
C THR A 44 1.26 -6.40 4.13
N SER A 45 1.19 -5.52 3.12
CA SER A 45 0.72 -5.87 1.79
C SER A 45 1.69 -6.83 1.10
N PHE A 46 2.99 -6.55 1.20
CA PHE A 46 4.02 -7.40 0.61
C PHE A 46 4.10 -8.77 1.30
N GLY A 47 3.99 -8.82 2.64
CA GLY A 47 3.93 -10.07 3.38
C GLY A 47 2.72 -10.93 3.01
N THR A 48 1.54 -10.30 2.87
CA THR A 48 0.30 -10.99 2.44
C THR A 48 0.44 -11.52 1.01
N PHE A 49 1.02 -10.72 0.11
CA PHE A 49 1.27 -11.13 -1.27
C PHE A 49 2.23 -12.33 -1.35
N ALA A 50 3.36 -12.26 -0.65
CA ALA A 50 4.33 -13.36 -0.59
C ALA A 50 3.72 -14.65 -0.01
N TYR A 51 2.90 -14.53 1.04
CA TYR A 51 2.17 -15.65 1.62
C TYR A 51 1.15 -16.25 0.64
N ALA A 52 0.40 -15.41 -0.08
CA ALA A 52 -0.56 -15.85 -1.08
C ALA A 52 0.13 -16.62 -2.22
N VAL A 53 1.24 -16.09 -2.75
CA VAL A 53 2.05 -16.77 -3.77
C VAL A 53 2.58 -18.11 -3.26
N SER A 54 3.15 -18.14 -2.05
CA SER A 54 3.66 -19.38 -1.44
C SER A 54 2.56 -20.43 -1.26
N SER A 55 1.37 -20.00 -0.83
CA SER A 55 0.21 -20.89 -0.66
C SER A 55 -0.26 -21.47 -1.98
N ILE A 56 -0.35 -20.64 -3.03
CA ILE A 56 -0.72 -21.08 -4.38
C ILE A 56 0.31 -22.07 -4.91
N THR A 57 1.61 -21.77 -4.81
CA THR A 57 2.68 -22.68 -5.25
C THR A 57 2.58 -24.04 -4.57
N LYS A 58 2.25 -24.07 -3.27
CA LYS A 58 2.06 -25.32 -2.51
C LYS A 58 0.85 -26.14 -2.94
N TYR A 59 -0.17 -25.51 -3.51
CA TYR A 59 -1.33 -26.22 -4.07
C TYR A 59 -1.07 -26.79 -5.47
N ILE A 60 -0.10 -26.23 -6.20
CA ILE A 60 0.22 -26.60 -7.59
C ILE A 60 1.37 -27.61 -7.66
N SER A 61 2.33 -27.58 -6.72
CA SER A 61 3.42 -28.58 -6.58
C SER A 61 2.99 -29.79 -5.76
#